data_AF-Q4C1B0-F1
#
_entry.id   AF-Q4C1B0-F1
#
_cell.length_a   1.000
_cell.length_b   1.000
_cell.length_c   1.000
_cell.angle_alpha   90.00
_cell.angle_beta   90.00
_cell.angle_gamma   90.00
#
_symmetry.space_group_name_H-M   'P 1'
#
loop_
_entity.id
_entity.type
_entity.pdbx_description
1 polymer ?
#
loop_
_entity_poly.entity_id
_entity_poly.type
_entity_poly.pdbx_seq_one_letter_code
_entity_poly.pdbx_strand_id
1 'polypeptide(L)' 'MGIYQDKLRYFTSEGELVPSPEEAASKAENKAIQAENRLIQERQQKELALQENEQLKAKLRELGINPDEM' A
#
# COMPACT_ATOMS: atom_id res chain seq x y z
N MET A 1 -15.70 32.04 9.80
CA MET A 1 -14.25 31.86 10.04
C MET A 1 -14.12 31.51 11.51
N GLY A 2 -13.63 30.31 11.84
CA GLY A 2 -13.59 29.82 13.21
C GLY A 2 -12.16 29.76 13.73
N ILE A 3 -11.99 29.89 15.05
CA ILE A 3 -10.70 29.75 15.71
C ILE A 3 -10.64 28.31 16.23
N TYR A 4 -9.65 27.54 15.78
CA TYR A 4 -9.39 26.20 16.31
C TYR A 4 -7.92 26.12 16.71
N GLN A 5 -7.65 25.81 17.99
CA GLN A 5 -6.31 25.81 18.57
C GLN A 5 -5.54 27.13 18.34
N ASP A 6 -6.20 28.28 18.55
CA ASP A 6 -5.61 29.62 18.42
C ASP A 6 -5.17 30.01 16.99
N LYS A 7 -5.54 29.22 15.96
CA LYS A 7 -5.24 29.50 14.54
C LYS A 7 -6.53 29.71 13.73
N LEU A 8 -6.52 30.69 12.83
CA LEU A 8 -7.61 30.89 11.85
C LEU A 8 -7.63 29.67 10.91
N ARG A 9 -8.72 28.89 10.96
CA ARG A 9 -8.95 27.79 10.00
C ARG A 9 -10.20 28.09 9.17
N TYR A 10 -10.20 27.61 7.93
CA TYR A 10 -11.36 27.68 7.05
C TYR A 10 -12.34 26.56 7.45
N PHE A 11 -13.61 26.93 7.63
CA PHE A 11 -14.69 25.99 7.94
C PHE A 11 -15.65 25.97 6.75
N THR A 12 -16.20 24.81 6.40
CA THR A 12 -17.29 24.70 5.43
C THR A 12 -18.58 25.29 6.00
N SER A 13 -19.59 25.47 5.15
CA SER A 13 -20.94 25.91 5.58
C SER A 13 -21.59 24.96 6.60
N GLU A 14 -21.13 23.72 6.68
CA GLU A 14 -21.60 22.70 7.64
C GLU A 14 -20.79 22.71 8.95
N GLY A 15 -19.81 23.61 9.11
CA GLY A 15 -18.98 23.67 10.31
C GLY A 15 -17.89 22.61 10.36
N GLU A 16 -17.65 21.89 9.25
CA GLU A 16 -16.50 21.00 9.14
C GLU A 16 -15.24 21.79 8.83
N LEU A 17 -14.16 21.40 9.50
CA LEU A 17 -12.86 22.01 9.33
C LEU A 17 -12.28 21.64 7.96
N VAL A 18 -12.14 22.61 7.06
CA VAL A 18 -11.53 22.38 5.75
C VAL A 18 -10.04 22.18 5.94
N PRO A 19 -9.48 21.04 5.52
CA PRO A 19 -8.03 20.89 5.51
C PRO A 19 -7.43 21.95 4.61
N SER A 20 -6.35 22.58 5.08
CA SER A 20 -5.60 23.56 4.30
C SER A 20 -5.25 22.97 2.92
N PRO A 21 -5.21 23.75 1.83
CA PRO A 21 -4.84 23.23 0.51
C PRO A 21 -3.48 22.51 0.54
N GLU A 22 -2.55 22.99 1.38
CA GLU A 22 -1.26 22.35 1.64
C GLU A 22 -1.38 20.97 2.33
N GLU A 23 -2.27 20.85 3.33
CA GLU A 23 -2.56 19.57 4.01
C GLU A 23 -3.26 18.58 3.06
N ALA A 24 -4.16 19.07 2.20
CA ALA A 24 -4.83 18.25 1.21
C ALA A 24 -3.85 17.70 0.16
N ALA A 25 -2.93 18.55 -0.32
CA ALA A 25 -1.87 18.15 -1.24
C ALA A 25 -0.93 17.11 -0.62
N SER A 26 -0.46 17.35 0.61
CA SER A 26 0.41 16.41 1.33
C SER A 26 -0.28 15.06 1.59
N LYS A 27 -1.58 15.07 1.94
CA LYS A 27 -2.37 13.83 2.08
C LYS A 27 -2.51 13.09 0.76
N ALA A 28 -2.72 13.80 -0.36
CA ALA A 28 -2.83 13.18 -1.68
C ALA A 28 -1.51 12.54 -2.11
N GLU A 29 -0.39 13.23 -1.92
CA GLU A 29 0.95 12.73 -2.23
C GLU A 29 1.29 11.48 -1.39
N ASN A 30 1.04 11.54 -0.08
CA ASN A 30 1.31 10.41 0.80
C ASN A 30 0.45 9.18 0.45
N LYS A 31 -0.80 9.38 0.03
CA LYS A 31 -1.66 8.29 -0.48
C LYS A 31 -1.12 7.70 -1.78
N ALA A 32 -0.61 8.53 -2.70
CA ALA A 32 -0.01 8.05 -3.94
C ALA A 32 1.23 7.19 -3.66
N ILE A 33 2.13 7.67 -2.79
CA ILE A 33 3.33 6.94 -2.38
C ILE A 33 2.97 5.61 -1.69
N GLN A 34 1.97 5.60 -0.81
CA GLN A 34 1.51 4.36 -0.17
C GLN A 34 0.92 3.36 -1.17
N ALA A 35 0.15 3.83 -2.15
CA ALA A 35 -0.40 2.97 -3.18
C ALA A 35 0.72 2.33 -4.03
N GLU A 36 1.72 3.12 -4.40
CA GLU A 36 2.87 2.65 -5.16
C GLU A 36 3.71 1.63 -4.36
N ASN A 37 4.00 1.93 -3.09
CA ASN A 37 4.70 1.00 -2.20
C ASN A 37 3.95 -0.32 -2.02
N ARG A 38 2.62 -0.29 -1.91
CA ARG A 38 1.83 -1.53 -1.82
C ARG A 38 1.91 -2.36 -3.09
N LEU A 39 1.87 -1.72 -4.27
CA LEU A 39 2.03 -2.43 -5.54
C LEU A 39 3.41 -3.07 -5.66
N ILE A 40 4.47 -2.36 -5.25
CA ILE A 40 5.84 -2.89 -5.25
C ILE A 40 5.96 -4.07 -4.29
N GLN A 41 5.45 -3.94 -3.06
CA GLN A 41 5.46 -5.05 -2.10
C GLN A 41 4.68 -6.27 -2.59
N GLU A 42 3.51 -6.08 -3.20
CA GLU A 42 2.72 -7.19 -3.71
C GLU A 42 3.44 -7.91 -4.86
N ARG A 43 4.05 -7.15 -5.77
CA ARG A 43 4.89 -7.70 -6.85
C ARG A 43 6.04 -8.51 -6.27
N GLN A 44 6.76 -7.95 -5.31
CA GLN A 44 7.92 -8.59 -4.69
C GLN A 44 7.54 -9.87 -3.93
N GLN A 45 6.42 -9.86 -3.20
CA GLN A 45 5.92 -11.07 -2.53
C GLN A 45 5.50 -12.15 -3.53
N LYS A 46 4.82 -11.79 -4.62
CA LYS A 46 4.45 -12.76 -5.67
C LYS A 46 5.69 -13.37 -6.31
N GLU A 47 6.70 -12.56 -6.59
CA GLU A 47 7.94 -13.04 -7.22
C GLU A 47 8.72 -13.97 -6.28
N LEU A 48 8.85 -13.60 -4.99
CA LEU A 48 9.45 -14.46 -3.97
C LEU A 48 8.67 -15.78 -3.81
N ALA A 49 7.34 -15.71 -3.72
CA ALA A 49 6.50 -16.89 -3.57
C ALA A 49 6.61 -17.83 -4.78
N LEU A 50 6.68 -17.29 -6.00
CA LEU A 50 6.91 -18.08 -7.21
C LEU A 50 8.28 -18.74 -7.18
N GLN A 51 9.33 -17.99 -6.84
CA GLN A 51 10.69 -18.51 -6.76
C GLN A 51 10.81 -19.62 -5.72
N GLU A 52 10.25 -19.44 -4.52
CA GLU A 52 10.20 -20.48 -3.49
C GLU A 52 9.41 -21.69 -3.96
N ASN A 53 8.26 -21.48 -4.62
CA ASN A 53 7.45 -22.56 -5.15
C ASN A 53 8.20 -23.38 -6.22
N GLU A 54 8.90 -22.71 -7.15
CA GLU A 54 9.73 -23.36 -8.15
C GLU A 54 10.88 -24.14 -7.52
N GLN A 55 11.57 -23.58 -6.53
CA GLN A 55 12.63 -24.28 -5.81
C GLN A 55 12.11 -25.51 -5.06
N LEU A 56 10.96 -25.38 -4.40
CA LEU A 56 10.31 -26.49 -3.71
C LEU A 56 9.89 -27.57 -4.71
N LYS A 57 9.28 -27.20 -5.84
CA LYS A 57 8.93 -28.13 -6.91
C LYS A 57 10.16 -28.85 -7.47
N ALA A 58 11.26 -28.14 -7.69
CA ALA A 58 12.51 -28.74 -8.16
C ALA A 58 13.06 -29.75 -7.14
N LYS A 59 13.09 -29.41 -5.84
CA LYS A 59 13.50 -30.33 -4.77
C LYS A 59 12.58 -31.55 -4.66
N LEU A 60 11.27 -31.38 -4.82
CA LEU A 60 10.32 -32.50 -4.79
C LEU A 60 10.58 -33.46 -5.97
N ARG A 61 10.81 -32.92 -7.17
CA ARG A 61 11.18 -33.73 -8.36
C ARG A 61 12.50 -34.47 -8.14
N GLU A 62 13.50 -33.84 -7.51
CA GLU A 62 14.78 -34.47 -7.16
C GLU A 62 14.60 -35.64 -6.17
N LEU A 63 13.63 -35.54 -5.26
CA LEU A 63 13.25 -36.62 -4.34
C LEU A 63 12.35 -37.69 -4.97
N GLY A 64 12.08 -37.61 -6.28
CA GLY A 64 11.26 -38.57 -7.02
C GLY A 64 9.74 -38.36 -6.87
N ILE A 65 9.30 -37.21 -6.35
CA ILE A 65 7.90 -36.85 -6.17
C ILE A 65 7.53 -35.86 -7.28
N ASN A 66 6.47 -36.14 -8.06
CA ASN A 66 5.99 -35.20 -9.08
C ASN A 66 4.99 -34.21 -8.46
N PRO A 67 5.35 -32.93 -8.27
CA PRO A 67 4.46 -31.93 -7.66
C PRO A 67 3.40 -31.37 -8.62
N ASP A 68 3.37 -31.84 -9.88
CA ASP A 68 2.37 -31.48 -10.90
C ASP A 68 1.20 -32.48 -10.94
N GLU A 69 1.35 -33.63 -10.27
CA GLU A 69 0.34 -34.70 -10.23
C GLU A 69 -0.47 -34.74 -8.91
N MET A 70 -0.35 -33.69 -8.08
CA MET A 70 -1.08 -33.49 -6.82
C MET A 70 -1.91 -32.20 -6.90
#